data_AF-A0A1D6HX26-F1
#
_entry.id   AF-A0A1D6HX26-F1
#
_cell.length_a   1.000
_cell.length_b   1.000
_cell.length_c   1.000
_cell.angle_alpha   90.00
_cell.angle_beta   90.00
_cell.angle_gamma   90.00
#
_symmetry.space_group_name_H-M   'P 1'
#
loop_
_entity.id
_entity.type
_entity.pdbx_description
1 polymer ?
#
loop_
_entity_poly.entity_id
_entity_poly.type
_entity_poly.pdbx_seq_one_letter_code
_entity_poly.pdbx_strand_id
1 'polypeptide(L)'
;MDGDKVKESAPDCASGAAEPTKKQDKRKRAYAEFDVVDKKSVSAEWQQEMDALYKYYKEVSGHQLNPEELSCTTNDSIIACLLEESSLSCAKLTDGIYKRMKLQYGVTESSVRTSVLNIGRRSSYGISAMDVNGLEDESDSSLWCWETEDLALLPLHLRSSLSIRRTARKLIHKRILVLSGTGT
;
A
#
# COMPACT_ATOMS: atom_id res chain seq x y z
N MET A 1 13.65 3.43 91.04
CA MET A 1 13.59 2.05 91.59
C MET A 1 13.49 1.13 90.41
N ASP A 2 14.65 0.66 89.94
CA ASP A 2 15.16 -0.70 90.19
C ASP A 2 14.52 -1.68 89.19
N GLY A 3 15.24 -2.39 88.33
CA GLY A 3 16.68 -2.54 88.22
C GLY A 3 17.07 -3.32 86.95
N ASP A 4 18.32 -3.08 86.57
CA ASP A 4 19.32 -4.05 86.13
C ASP A 4 18.88 -5.45 85.66
N LYS A 5 19.31 -5.84 84.45
CA LYS A 5 20.39 -6.84 84.34
C LYS A 5 21.01 -6.91 82.94
N VAL A 6 22.26 -6.44 82.85
CA VAL A 6 23.24 -6.89 81.85
C VAL A 6 23.62 -8.34 82.15
N LYS A 7 23.74 -9.19 81.12
CA LYS A 7 24.71 -10.29 81.15
C LYS A 7 25.23 -10.57 79.74
N GLU A 8 26.43 -10.05 79.51
CA GLU A 8 27.38 -10.41 78.46
C GLU A 8 27.81 -11.88 78.59
N SER A 9 27.95 -12.59 77.46
CA SER A 9 28.83 -13.76 77.28
C SER A 9 28.92 -14.12 75.78
N ALA A 10 30.06 -13.85 75.16
CA ALA A 10 30.63 -14.64 74.05
C ALA A 10 31.88 -15.38 74.61
N PRO A 11 32.58 -16.32 73.93
CA PRO A 11 32.47 -16.77 72.53
C PRO A 11 32.57 -18.33 72.31
N ASP A 12 32.50 -18.69 71.02
CA ASP A 12 33.28 -19.72 70.30
C ASP A 12 32.78 -21.14 69.94
N CYS A 13 33.06 -21.43 68.66
CA CYS A 13 33.31 -22.71 67.97
C CYS A 13 32.15 -23.68 67.66
N ALA A 14 31.72 -23.72 66.39
CA ALA A 14 32.19 -24.73 65.40
C ALA A 14 31.32 -24.77 64.14
N SER A 15 32.00 -24.99 63.01
CA SER A 15 31.52 -25.10 61.63
C SER A 15 30.39 -26.10 61.38
N GLY A 16 29.47 -25.76 60.48
CA GLY A 16 28.49 -26.67 59.91
C GLY A 16 27.71 -26.05 58.74
N ALA A 17 28.19 -26.29 57.53
CA ALA A 17 27.57 -25.88 56.27
C ALA A 17 26.27 -26.67 55.98
N ALA A 18 25.27 -25.98 55.41
CA ALA A 18 24.55 -26.36 54.17
C ALA A 18 23.17 -25.69 54.09
N GLU A 19 22.95 -24.96 52.99
CA GLU A 19 21.73 -24.21 52.67
C GLU A 19 20.50 -25.09 52.32
N PRO A 20 19.28 -24.56 52.47
CA PRO A 20 18.07 -25.20 51.96
C PRO A 20 17.77 -24.79 50.52
N THR A 21 18.17 -25.61 49.54
CA THR A 21 17.68 -25.48 48.15
C THR A 21 16.36 -26.21 47.96
N LYS A 22 15.25 -25.46 47.92
CA LYS A 22 13.95 -25.94 47.44
C LYS A 22 13.34 -24.91 46.48
N LYS A 23 13.46 -25.17 45.17
CA LYS A 23 12.33 -25.50 44.26
C LYS A 23 12.72 -25.22 42.81
N GLN A 24 12.42 -26.21 41.98
CA GLN A 24 12.57 -26.20 40.54
C GLN A 24 11.68 -25.13 39.91
N ASP A 25 12.29 -24.26 39.10
CA ASP A 25 11.56 -23.41 38.15
C ASP A 25 11.90 -23.86 36.72
N LYS A 26 11.27 -24.97 36.31
CA LYS A 26 11.25 -25.44 34.92
C LYS A 26 9.84 -25.21 34.37
N ARG A 27 9.58 -24.02 33.81
CA ARG A 27 8.66 -23.79 32.67
C ARG A 27 8.53 -22.28 32.37
N LYS A 28 9.41 -21.76 31.51
CA LYS A 28 9.24 -20.46 30.83
C LYS A 28 9.41 -20.53 29.30
N ARG A 29 9.59 -21.71 28.71
CA ARG A 29 9.90 -21.87 27.28
C ARG A 29 8.65 -21.96 26.37
N ALA A 30 7.51 -22.44 26.87
CA ALA A 30 6.33 -22.70 26.04
C ALA A 30 5.51 -21.44 25.67
N TYR A 31 5.48 -20.41 26.53
CA TYR A 31 4.71 -19.18 26.26
C TYR A 31 5.37 -18.28 25.21
N ALA A 32 6.70 -18.23 25.17
CA ALA A 32 7.43 -17.45 24.18
C ALA A 32 7.37 -18.08 22.78
N GLU A 33 7.41 -19.41 22.68
CA GLU A 33 7.25 -20.10 21.39
C GLU A 33 5.84 -19.96 20.83
N PHE A 34 4.80 -20.01 21.68
CA PHE A 34 3.41 -19.81 21.24
C PHE A 34 3.15 -18.37 20.76
N ASP A 35 3.59 -17.35 21.52
CA ASP A 35 3.44 -15.92 21.16
C ASP A 35 4.25 -15.53 19.91
N VAL A 36 5.43 -16.12 19.70
CA VAL A 36 6.24 -15.90 18.49
C VAL A 36 5.67 -16.60 17.27
N VAL A 37 5.12 -17.82 17.43
CA VAL A 37 4.43 -18.53 16.35
C VAL A 37 3.17 -17.78 15.94
N ASP A 38 2.38 -17.31 16.91
CA ASP A 38 1.14 -16.55 16.67
C ASP A 38 1.43 -15.23 15.93
N LYS A 39 2.41 -14.43 16.39
CA LYS A 39 2.86 -13.20 15.70
C LYS A 39 3.39 -13.45 14.29
N LYS A 40 4.12 -14.55 14.08
CA LYS A 40 4.61 -14.93 12.73
C LYS A 40 3.48 -15.37 11.82
N SER A 41 2.49 -16.11 12.34
CA SER A 41 1.33 -16.53 11.56
C SER A 41 0.46 -15.34 11.14
N VAL A 42 0.18 -14.40 12.06
CA VAL A 42 -0.55 -13.16 11.75
C VAL A 42 0.20 -12.31 10.72
N SER A 43 1.53 -12.23 10.82
CA SER A 43 2.35 -11.52 9.83
C SER A 43 2.34 -12.19 8.45
N ALA A 44 2.28 -13.53 8.39
CA ALA A 44 2.25 -14.28 7.14
C ALA A 44 0.89 -14.15 6.44
N GLU A 45 -0.21 -14.25 7.20
CA GLU A 45 -1.57 -14.03 6.68
C GLU A 45 -1.75 -12.58 6.17
N TRP A 46 -1.24 -11.61 6.92
CA TRP A 46 -1.23 -10.21 6.51
C TRP A 46 -0.50 -10.00 5.18
N GLN A 47 0.72 -10.56 5.04
CA GLN A 47 1.51 -10.41 3.83
C GLN A 47 0.82 -11.10 2.65
N GLN A 48 0.27 -12.30 2.87
CA GLN A 48 -0.46 -13.04 1.85
C GLN A 48 -1.68 -12.26 1.36
N GLU A 49 -2.44 -11.63 2.26
CA GLU A 49 -3.57 -10.79 1.87
C GLU A 49 -3.09 -9.57 1.07
N MET A 50 -1.99 -8.95 1.49
CA MET A 50 -1.44 -7.80 0.79
C MET A 50 -1.00 -8.15 -0.64
N ASP A 51 -0.30 -9.27 -0.81
CA ASP A 51 0.10 -9.78 -2.11
C ASP A 51 -1.12 -10.10 -2.99
N ALA A 52 -2.18 -10.68 -2.40
CA ALA A 52 -3.43 -10.96 -3.10
C ALA A 52 -4.15 -9.69 -3.57
N LEU A 53 -4.18 -8.64 -2.75
CA LEU A 53 -4.77 -7.34 -3.11
C LEU A 53 -3.99 -6.67 -4.25
N TYR A 54 -2.66 -6.71 -4.19
CA TYR A 54 -1.80 -6.19 -5.24
C TYR A 54 -2.00 -6.94 -6.56
N LYS A 55 -2.09 -8.27 -6.49
CA LYS A 55 -2.39 -9.10 -7.65
C LYS A 55 -3.77 -8.75 -8.23
N TYR A 56 -4.80 -8.69 -7.40
CA TYR A 56 -6.15 -8.37 -7.85
C TYR A 56 -6.24 -6.95 -8.44
N TYR A 57 -5.49 -5.98 -7.89
CA TYR A 57 -5.37 -4.65 -8.49
C TYR A 57 -4.90 -4.70 -9.95
N LYS A 58 -3.89 -5.52 -10.26
CA LYS A 58 -3.37 -5.66 -11.63
C LYS A 58 -4.38 -6.34 -12.56
N GLU A 59 -5.30 -7.15 -12.04
CA GLU A 59 -6.38 -7.76 -12.83
C GLU A 59 -7.50 -6.76 -13.18
N VAL A 60 -7.76 -5.78 -12.30
CA VAL A 60 -8.80 -4.75 -12.49
C VAL A 60 -8.28 -3.41 -13.01
N SER A 61 -7.02 -3.35 -13.44
CA SER A 61 -6.34 -2.14 -13.92
C SER A 61 -5.47 -2.43 -15.14
N GLY A 62 -4.99 -1.40 -15.82
CA GLY A 62 -4.11 -1.55 -16.97
C GLY A 62 -4.81 -2.00 -18.25
N HIS A 63 -6.15 -1.89 -18.32
CA HIS A 63 -6.87 -2.18 -19.54
C HIS A 63 -6.66 -1.05 -20.56
N GLN A 64 -5.67 -1.23 -21.44
CA GLN A 64 -5.38 -0.28 -22.49
C GLN A 64 -6.51 -0.26 -23.52
N LEU A 65 -7.11 0.91 -23.68
CA LEU A 65 -8.13 1.16 -24.69
C LEU A 65 -7.48 1.56 -26.01
N ASN A 66 -8.09 1.16 -27.12
CA ASN A 66 -7.63 1.49 -28.47
C ASN A 66 -8.56 2.53 -29.13
N PRO A 67 -8.14 3.80 -29.29
CA PRO A 67 -9.01 4.85 -29.82
C PRO A 67 -9.63 4.55 -31.19
N GLU A 68 -8.88 3.85 -32.05
CA GLU A 68 -9.25 3.51 -33.42
C GLU A 68 -10.36 2.44 -33.46
N GLU A 69 -10.32 1.47 -32.54
CA GLU A 69 -11.38 0.47 -32.38
C GLU A 69 -12.64 1.07 -31.75
N LEU A 70 -12.45 2.09 -30.93
CA LEU A 70 -13.50 2.76 -30.17
C LEU A 70 -14.14 3.95 -30.89
N SER A 71 -13.68 4.24 -32.11
CA SER A 71 -14.16 5.35 -32.94
C SER A 71 -14.08 6.71 -32.24
N CYS A 72 -13.03 6.95 -31.45
CA CYS A 72 -12.78 8.26 -30.84
C CYS A 72 -12.39 9.27 -31.92
N THR A 73 -13.14 10.36 -32.06
CA THR A 73 -12.95 11.34 -33.16
C THR A 73 -12.34 12.66 -32.73
N THR A 74 -12.39 13.00 -31.44
CA THR A 74 -11.84 14.25 -30.90
C THR A 74 -10.52 14.00 -30.19
N ASN A 75 -9.63 14.98 -30.20
CA ASN A 75 -8.35 14.89 -29.47
C ASN A 75 -8.57 14.54 -28.00
N ASP A 76 -9.54 15.19 -27.34
CA ASP A 76 -9.84 14.93 -25.92
C ASP A 76 -10.33 13.49 -25.70
N SER A 77 -11.20 12.96 -26.58
CA SER A 77 -11.64 11.55 -26.51
C SER A 77 -10.51 10.55 -26.77
N ILE A 78 -9.57 10.89 -27.66
CA ILE A 78 -8.39 10.05 -27.94
C ILE A 78 -7.46 10.06 -26.72
N ILE A 79 -7.19 11.24 -26.15
CA ILE A 79 -6.36 11.40 -24.96
C ILE A 79 -6.99 10.67 -23.77
N ALA A 80 -8.28 10.89 -23.49
CA ALA A 80 -9.05 10.18 -22.46
C ALA A 80 -8.95 8.65 -22.62
N CYS A 81 -9.09 8.16 -23.84
CA CYS A 81 -8.97 6.74 -24.13
C CYS A 81 -7.56 6.19 -23.81
N LEU A 82 -6.51 6.90 -24.22
CA LEU A 82 -5.12 6.45 -24.02
C LEU A 82 -4.62 6.58 -22.58
N LEU A 83 -5.17 7.53 -21.81
CA LEU A 83 -4.78 7.72 -20.41
C LEU A 83 -5.49 6.78 -19.45
N GLU A 84 -6.72 6.35 -19.77
CA GLU A 84 -7.54 5.55 -18.87
C GLU A 84 -6.81 4.27 -18.42
N GLU A 85 -6.72 4.10 -17.10
CA GLU A 85 -6.06 2.97 -16.44
C GLU A 85 -4.55 2.80 -16.68
N SER A 86 -3.89 3.82 -17.22
CA SER A 86 -2.44 3.84 -17.34
C SER A 86 -1.77 4.01 -15.97
N SER A 87 -0.70 3.26 -15.70
CA SER A 87 0.13 3.43 -14.50
C SER A 87 1.33 4.36 -14.71
N LEU A 88 1.55 4.82 -15.94
CA LEU A 88 2.75 5.56 -16.33
C LEU A 88 2.87 6.90 -15.59
N SER A 89 4.11 7.38 -15.44
CA SER A 89 4.37 8.76 -15.04
C SER A 89 3.78 9.76 -16.05
N CYS A 90 3.52 10.99 -15.61
CA CYS A 90 2.99 12.05 -16.45
C CYS A 90 3.88 12.32 -17.65
N ALA A 91 5.21 12.35 -17.47
CA ALA A 91 6.16 12.51 -18.57
C ALA A 91 6.07 11.36 -19.60
N LYS A 92 6.09 10.10 -19.15
CA LYS A 92 6.02 8.93 -20.05
C LYS A 92 4.68 8.81 -20.76
N LEU A 93 3.58 9.08 -20.04
CA LEU A 93 2.24 9.06 -20.62
C LEU A 93 2.10 10.15 -21.70
N THR A 94 2.55 11.37 -21.40
CA THR A 94 2.53 12.50 -22.35
C THR A 94 3.33 12.16 -23.60
N ASP A 95 4.56 11.67 -23.45
CA ASP A 95 5.42 11.30 -24.57
C ASP A 95 4.79 10.20 -25.43
N GLY A 96 4.22 9.16 -24.80
CA GLY A 96 3.52 8.09 -25.50
C GLY A 96 2.32 8.58 -26.32
N ILE A 97 1.47 9.42 -25.73
CA ILE A 97 0.32 10.01 -26.41
C ILE A 97 0.77 10.96 -27.53
N TYR A 98 1.75 11.82 -27.26
CA TYR A 98 2.30 12.74 -28.27
C TYR A 98 2.87 11.98 -29.46
N LYS A 99 3.65 10.91 -29.23
CA LYS A 99 4.20 10.07 -30.31
C LYS A 99 3.11 9.46 -31.19
N ARG A 100 1.96 9.09 -30.62
CA ARG A 100 0.82 8.57 -31.35
C ARG A 100 0.10 9.65 -32.16
N MET A 101 -0.14 10.81 -31.55
CA MET A 101 -0.94 11.89 -32.15
C MET A 101 -0.17 12.79 -33.13
N LYS A 102 1.15 12.96 -32.98
CA LYS A 102 1.96 13.87 -33.81
C LYS A 102 1.94 13.53 -35.31
N LEU A 103 1.71 12.25 -35.65
CA LEU A 103 1.61 11.80 -37.04
C LEU A 103 0.26 12.14 -37.68
N GLN A 104 -0.77 12.43 -36.88
CA GLN A 104 -2.15 12.56 -37.34
C GLN A 104 -2.72 13.98 -37.17
N TYR A 105 -2.27 14.76 -36.17
CA TYR A 105 -3.04 15.93 -35.70
C TYR A 105 -2.26 17.23 -35.45
N GLY A 106 -0.97 17.33 -35.82
CA GLY A 106 -0.20 18.58 -35.69
C GLY A 106 -0.08 19.13 -34.25
N VAL A 107 -0.31 18.27 -33.24
CA VAL A 107 -0.25 18.62 -31.82
C VAL A 107 1.18 18.80 -31.34
N THR A 108 1.39 19.61 -30.30
CA THR A 108 2.69 19.73 -29.60
C THR A 108 2.69 18.89 -28.34
N GLU A 109 3.87 18.46 -27.88
CA GLU A 109 4.02 17.74 -26.62
C GLU A 109 3.46 18.53 -25.43
N SER A 110 3.67 19.86 -25.41
CA SER A 110 3.12 20.75 -24.37
C SER A 110 1.60 20.76 -24.35
N SER A 111 0.96 20.83 -25.52
CA SER A 111 -0.51 20.80 -25.63
C SER A 111 -1.09 19.46 -25.14
N VAL A 112 -0.41 18.36 -25.45
CA VAL A 112 -0.78 17.02 -24.96
C VAL A 112 -0.64 16.96 -23.44
N ARG A 113 0.48 17.44 -22.88
CA ARG A 113 0.68 17.47 -21.42
C ARG A 113 -0.42 18.23 -20.70
N THR A 114 -0.75 19.43 -21.19
CA THR A 114 -1.85 20.24 -20.62
C THR A 114 -3.18 19.50 -20.70
N SER A 115 -3.46 18.83 -21.82
CA SER A 115 -4.70 18.07 -21.99
C SER A 115 -4.76 16.86 -21.05
N VAL A 116 -3.67 16.10 -20.88
CA VAL A 116 -3.59 14.98 -19.92
C VAL A 116 -3.89 15.46 -18.50
N LEU A 117 -3.33 16.60 -18.08
CA LEU A 117 -3.54 17.16 -16.75
C LEU A 117 -4.96 17.74 -16.55
N ASN A 118 -5.62 18.18 -17.63
CA ASN A 118 -6.98 18.71 -17.56
C ASN A 118 -8.05 17.61 -17.63
N ILE A 119 -7.79 16.54 -18.38
CA ILE A 119 -8.75 15.46 -18.63
C ILE A 119 -8.61 14.36 -17.57
N GLY A 120 -7.38 14.10 -17.12
CA GLY A 120 -7.03 12.97 -16.29
C GLY A 120 -6.71 13.34 -14.85
N ARG A 121 -7.04 12.44 -13.94
CA ARG A 121 -6.58 12.43 -12.56
C ARG A 121 -5.68 11.23 -12.33
N ARG A 122 -4.49 11.46 -11.80
CA ARG A 122 -3.61 10.39 -11.32
C ARG A 122 -3.89 10.14 -9.84
N SER A 123 -4.13 8.90 -9.45
CA SER A 123 -4.39 8.49 -8.07
C SER A 123 -3.54 7.30 -7.69
N SER A 124 -3.09 7.27 -6.44
CA SER A 124 -2.42 6.11 -5.83
C SER A 124 -3.50 5.27 -5.15
N TYR A 125 -3.49 3.97 -5.44
CA TYR A 125 -4.37 2.99 -4.78
C TYR A 125 -3.62 2.07 -3.81
N GLY A 126 -2.31 2.26 -3.66
CA GLY A 126 -1.45 1.48 -2.79
C GLY A 126 -0.87 2.32 -1.65
N ILE A 127 0.39 2.03 -1.30
CA ILE A 127 1.16 2.75 -0.28
C ILE A 127 2.17 3.66 -1.00
N SER A 128 1.96 4.97 -0.91
CA SER A 128 2.87 5.99 -1.42
C SER A 128 3.59 6.70 -0.28
N ALA A 129 4.89 6.95 -0.41
CA ALA A 129 5.62 7.81 0.52
C ALA A 129 5.14 9.27 0.40
N MET A 130 5.30 10.06 1.47
CA MET A 130 4.73 11.42 1.54
C MET A 130 5.48 12.45 0.67
N ASP A 131 6.74 12.19 0.36
CA ASP A 131 7.68 13.11 -0.29
C ASP A 131 7.88 12.83 -1.79
N VAL A 132 7.15 11.85 -2.33
CA VAL A 132 7.26 11.50 -3.75
C VAL A 132 6.44 12.46 -4.61
N ASN A 133 6.96 12.74 -5.80
CA ASN A 133 6.20 13.48 -6.79
C ASN A 133 5.09 12.58 -7.34
N GLY A 134 3.85 12.79 -6.91
CA GLY A 134 2.70 11.97 -7.30
C GLY A 134 2.43 11.92 -8.82
N LEU A 135 2.96 12.86 -9.61
CA LEU A 135 2.86 12.80 -11.07
C LEU A 135 3.95 11.95 -11.73
N GLU A 136 5.09 11.74 -11.07
CA GLU A 136 6.25 11.09 -11.69
C GLU A 136 6.70 9.81 -10.98
N ASP A 137 6.25 9.57 -9.73
CA ASP A 137 6.50 8.31 -9.03
C ASP A 137 5.92 7.12 -9.81
N GLU A 138 6.67 6.03 -9.87
CA GLU A 138 6.29 4.78 -10.54
C GLU A 138 6.56 3.57 -9.64
N SER A 139 6.68 3.79 -8.33
CA SER A 139 6.84 2.73 -7.35
C SER A 139 5.69 1.74 -7.44
N ASP A 140 6.02 0.44 -7.50
CA ASP A 140 5.03 -0.63 -7.59
C ASP A 140 4.09 -0.65 -6.38
N SER A 141 4.59 -0.26 -5.21
CA SER A 141 3.80 -0.12 -3.97
C SER A 141 2.69 0.93 -4.07
N SER A 142 2.89 1.98 -4.87
CA SER A 142 1.97 3.10 -4.94
C SER A 142 0.71 2.79 -5.77
N LEU A 143 0.75 1.75 -6.63
CA LEU A 143 -0.37 1.36 -7.49
C LEU A 143 -0.98 2.58 -8.20
N TRP A 144 -0.15 3.36 -8.90
CA TRP A 144 -0.61 4.54 -9.63
C TRP A 144 -1.57 4.16 -10.77
N CYS A 145 -2.58 5.00 -10.96
CA CYS A 145 -3.55 4.89 -12.03
C CYS A 145 -3.96 6.27 -12.51
N TRP A 146 -3.98 6.46 -13.82
CA TRP A 146 -4.68 7.56 -14.47
C TRP A 146 -6.13 7.19 -14.70
N GLU A 147 -7.03 8.13 -14.42
CA GLU A 147 -8.45 8.00 -14.65
C GLU A 147 -8.97 9.27 -15.32
N THR A 148 -9.77 9.12 -16.36
CA THR A 148 -10.48 10.23 -17.00
C THR A 148 -11.48 10.81 -16.00
N GLU A 149 -11.40 12.10 -15.72
CA GLU A 149 -12.31 12.77 -14.78
C GLU A 149 -13.74 12.79 -15.33
N ASP A 150 -13.90 13.15 -16.60
CA ASP A 150 -15.19 13.14 -17.30
C ASP A 150 -15.36 11.89 -18.16
N LEU A 151 -16.16 10.93 -17.66
CA LEU A 151 -16.52 9.73 -18.43
C LEU A 151 -17.26 10.05 -19.73
N ALA A 152 -17.80 11.26 -19.92
CA ALA A 152 -18.43 11.67 -21.17
C ALA A 152 -17.46 11.63 -22.36
N LEU A 153 -16.16 11.78 -22.11
CA LEU A 153 -15.09 11.69 -23.11
C LEU A 153 -14.81 10.25 -23.58
N LEU A 154 -15.31 9.25 -22.85
CA LEU A 154 -15.15 7.84 -23.19
C LEU A 154 -16.41 7.26 -23.86
N PRO A 155 -16.26 6.25 -24.73
CA PRO A 155 -17.37 5.57 -25.37
C PRO A 155 -18.41 5.04 -24.37
N LEU A 156 -19.70 5.28 -24.66
CA LEU A 156 -20.80 4.96 -23.76
C LEU A 156 -20.80 3.51 -23.27
N HIS A 157 -20.50 2.56 -24.16
CA HIS A 157 -20.52 1.13 -23.87
C HIS A 157 -19.42 0.68 -22.90
N LEU A 158 -18.39 1.50 -22.65
CA LEU A 158 -17.32 1.20 -21.70
C LEU A 158 -17.57 1.79 -20.31
N ARG A 159 -18.45 2.79 -20.18
CA ARG A 159 -18.56 3.58 -18.93
C ARG A 159 -18.96 2.73 -17.74
N SER A 160 -19.83 1.73 -17.93
CA SER A 160 -20.26 0.83 -16.87
C SER A 160 -19.13 -0.08 -16.39
N SER A 161 -18.40 -0.72 -17.30
CA SER A 161 -17.27 -1.59 -16.94
C SER A 161 -16.15 -0.80 -16.27
N LEU A 162 -15.84 0.40 -16.76
CA LEU A 162 -14.90 1.32 -16.13
C LEU A 162 -15.31 1.72 -14.72
N SER A 163 -16.59 2.04 -14.51
CA SER A 163 -17.12 2.38 -13.18
C SER A 163 -16.96 1.23 -12.18
N ILE A 164 -17.19 -0.01 -12.62
CA ILE A 164 -16.98 -1.21 -11.81
C ILE A 164 -15.50 -1.35 -11.44
N ARG A 165 -14.58 -1.21 -12.39
CA ARG A 165 -13.13 -1.31 -12.14
C ARG A 165 -12.62 -0.21 -11.21
N ARG A 166 -13.08 1.05 -11.37
CA ARG A 166 -12.80 2.15 -10.44
C ARG A 166 -13.28 1.84 -9.02
N THR A 167 -14.47 1.26 -8.89
CA THR A 167 -15.01 0.83 -7.60
C THR A 167 -14.14 -0.26 -6.97
N ALA A 168 -13.71 -1.26 -7.75
CA ALA A 168 -12.82 -2.31 -7.29
C ALA A 168 -11.48 -1.74 -6.77
N ARG A 169 -10.82 -0.85 -7.53
CA ARG A 169 -9.59 -0.17 -7.10
C ARG A 169 -9.77 0.60 -5.78
N LYS A 170 -10.88 1.32 -5.62
CA LYS A 170 -11.20 2.03 -4.37
C LYS A 170 -11.38 1.09 -3.18
N LEU A 171 -12.02 -0.07 -3.39
CA LEU A 171 -12.19 -1.07 -2.33
C LEU A 171 -10.85 -1.72 -1.95
N ILE A 172 -10.02 -2.05 -2.94
CA ILE A 172 -8.65 -2.53 -2.72
C ILE A 172 -7.86 -1.52 -1.89
N HIS A 173 -7.85 -0.25 -2.31
CA HIS A 173 -7.13 0.81 -1.61
C HIS A 173 -7.60 0.98 -0.16
N LYS A 174 -8.91 0.99 0.09
CA LYS A 174 -9.44 1.02 1.46
C LYS A 174 -8.93 -0.14 2.30
N ARG A 175 -8.87 -1.36 1.73
CA ARG A 175 -8.34 -2.52 2.43
C ARG A 175 -6.84 -2.40 2.70
N ILE A 176 -6.06 -1.90 1.73
CA ILE A 176 -4.64 -1.61 1.89
C ILE A 176 -4.40 -0.61 3.01
N LEU A 177 -5.16 0.49 3.09
CA LEU A 177 -5.02 1.48 4.16
C LEU A 177 -5.31 0.88 5.54
N VAL A 178 -6.36 0.05 5.66
CA VAL A 178 -6.68 -0.65 6.91
C VAL A 178 -5.54 -1.58 7.32
N LEU A 179 -5.00 -2.37 6.38
CA LEU A 179 -3.90 -3.30 6.63
C LEU A 179 -2.58 -2.57 6.95
N SER A 180 -2.39 -1.36 6.42
CA SER A 180 -1.17 -0.55 6.64
C SER A 180 -1.24 0.31 7.89
N GLY A 181 -2.37 0.34 8.60
CA GLY A 181 -2.58 1.21 9.77
C GLY A 181 -2.73 2.70 9.43
N THR A 182 -3.03 3.03 8.16
CA THR A 182 -3.15 4.41 7.66
C THR A 182 -4.61 4.84 7.42
N GLY A 183 -5.59 3.98 7.72
CA GLY A 183 -7.02 4.31 7.65
C GLY A 183 -7.56 4.83 8.97
N THR A 184 -7.77 6.14 9.09
CA THR A 184 -8.61 6.77 10.12
C THR A 184 -9.70 7.59 9.45
#